data_AF-A0A644VSC6-F1
#
_entry.id   AF-A0A644VSC6-F1
#
_cell.length_a   1.000
_cell.length_b   1.000
_cell.length_c   1.000
_cell.angle_alpha   90.00
_cell.angle_beta   90.00
_cell.angle_gamma   90.00
#
_symmetry.space_group_name_H-M   'P 1'
#
loop_
_entity.id
_entity.type
_entity.pdbx_description
1 polymer ?
#
loop_
_entity_poly.entity_id
_entity_poly.type
_entity_poly.pdbx_seq_one_letter_code
_entity_poly.pdbx_strand_id
1 'polypeptide(L)'
;MANIKTQAMVLGIKGSKIQYVVLALGAYVVLIFMNAIGMVHPLTLVTLLTVPIALKNIRVMMQADIEKPEVIKDLDAMSAQLVMMFALLFSVLNLISKAL
;
A
#
# COMPACT_ATOMS: atom_id res chain seq x y z
N MET A 1 22.62 -8.55 -20.84
CA MET A 1 21.27 -8.35 -20.28
C MET A 1 21.19 -9.18 -19.01
N ALA A 2 20.97 -8.56 -17.85
CA ALA A 2 20.90 -9.29 -16.59
C ALA A 2 19.73 -10.28 -16.65
N ASN A 3 19.96 -11.55 -16.31
CA ASN A 3 18.97 -12.63 -16.34
C ASN A 3 17.98 -12.52 -15.16
N ILE A 4 17.45 -11.32 -14.93
CA ILE A 4 16.58 -10.97 -13.82
C ILE A 4 15.15 -11.00 -14.36
N LYS A 5 14.33 -11.92 -13.85
CA LYS A 5 12.88 -11.89 -14.08
C LYS A 5 12.23 -11.09 -12.94
N THR A 6 11.67 -9.93 -13.25
CA THR A 6 10.86 -9.17 -12.29
C THR A 6 9.44 -9.71 -12.30
N GLN A 7 8.72 -9.52 -11.19
CA GLN A 7 7.30 -9.87 -11.09
C GLN A 7 6.48 -9.20 -12.20
N ALA A 8 6.79 -7.94 -12.54
CA ALA A 8 6.14 -7.23 -13.63
C ALA A 8 6.34 -7.89 -15.01
N MET A 9 7.52 -8.46 -15.27
CA MET A 9 7.79 -9.18 -16.52
C MET A 9 7.07 -10.53 -16.59
N VAL A 10 6.78 -11.17 -15.46
CA VAL A 10 6.06 -12.45 -15.39
C VAL A 10 4.54 -12.25 -15.43
N LEU A 11 4.02 -11.25 -14.73
CA LEU A 11 2.58 -10.99 -14.57
C LEU A 11 1.99 -10.14 -15.71
N GLY A 12 2.83 -9.41 -16.44
CA GLY A 12 2.41 -8.38 -17.39
C GLY A 12 1.71 -7.19 -16.71
N ILE A 13 1.23 -6.21 -17.49
CA ILE A 13 0.56 -5.02 -16.93
C ILE A 13 -0.67 -5.42 -16.11
N LYS A 14 -1.55 -6.26 -16.67
CA LYS A 14 -2.84 -6.58 -16.04
C LYS A 14 -2.64 -7.26 -14.68
N GLY A 15 -1.72 -8.21 -14.59
CA GLY A 15 -1.37 -8.87 -13.33
C GLY A 15 -0.69 -7.90 -12.35
N SER A 16 0.18 -7.00 -12.84
CA SER A 16 0.83 -5.98 -12.00
C SER A 16 -0.18 -5.00 -11.40
N LYS A 17 -1.21 -4.58 -12.16
CA LYS A 17 -2.29 -3.72 -11.65
C LYS A 17 -3.05 -4.41 -10.52
N ILE A 18 -3.44 -5.68 -10.71
CA ILE A 18 -4.14 -6.46 -9.70
C ILE A 18 -3.26 -6.63 -8.45
N GLN A 19 -2.00 -7.01 -8.63
CA GLN A 19 -1.05 -7.19 -7.53
C GLN A 19 -0.90 -5.91 -6.70
N TYR A 20 -0.77 -4.75 -7.35
CA TYR A 20 -0.67 -3.46 -6.67
C TYR A 20 -1.91 -3.17 -5.82
N VAL A 21 -3.11 -3.37 -6.38
CA VAL A 21 -4.37 -3.15 -5.68
C VAL A 21 -4.51 -4.10 -4.49
N VAL A 22 -4.19 -5.39 -4.68
CA VAL A 22 -4.27 -6.42 -3.63
C VAL A 22 -3.32 -6.10 -2.49
N LEU A 23 -2.08 -5.68 -2.77
CA LEU A 23 -1.11 -5.30 -1.73
C LEU A 23 -1.56 -4.03 -0.99
N ALA A 24 -1.96 -3.00 -1.73
CA ALA A 24 -2.35 -1.71 -1.15
C ALA A 24 -3.60 -1.85 -0.28
N LEU A 25 -4.66 -2.51 -0.76
CA LEU A 25 -5.90 -2.70 -0.01
C LEU A 25 -5.77 -3.80 1.04
N GLY A 26 -4.99 -4.85 0.75
CA GLY A 26 -4.74 -5.96 1.65
C GLY A 26 -4.14 -5.51 2.98
N ALA A 27 -3.24 -4.52 2.97
CA ALA A 27 -2.69 -3.94 4.19
C ALA A 27 -3.77 -3.37 5.13
N TYR A 28 -4.79 -2.71 4.58
CA TYR A 28 -5.90 -2.16 5.36
C TYR A 28 -6.85 -3.25 5.86
N VAL A 29 -7.12 -4.27 5.04
CA VAL A 29 -7.94 -5.42 5.44
C VAL A 29 -7.28 -6.15 6.61
N VAL A 30 -5.96 -6.37 6.55
CA VAL A 30 -5.21 -7.00 7.65
C VAL A 30 -5.25 -6.13 8.90
N LEU A 31 -5.09 -4.81 8.79
CA LEU A 31 -5.21 -3.89 9.93
C LEU A 31 -6.58 -4.01 10.62
N ILE A 32 -7.67 -3.98 9.84
CA ILE A 32 -9.03 -4.11 10.37
C ILE A 32 -9.23 -5.48 11.01
N PHE A 33 -8.72 -6.55 10.38
CA PHE A 33 -8.79 -7.91 10.91
C PHE A 33 -8.05 -8.04 12.24
N MET A 34 -6.81 -7.54 12.33
CA MET A 34 -6.03 -7.51 13.58
C MET A 34 -6.75 -6.76 14.69
N ASN A 35 -7.44 -5.67 14.35
CA ASN A 35 -8.23 -4.91 15.30
C ASN A 35 -9.47 -5.68 15.78
N ALA A 36 -10.18 -6.33 14.86
CA ALA A 36 -11.39 -7.09 15.16
C ALA A 36 -11.15 -8.30 16.08
N ILE A 37 -9.99 -8.94 15.97
CA ILE A 37 -9.60 -10.05 16.87
C ILE A 37 -8.92 -9.57 18.17
N GLY A 38 -8.83 -8.26 18.39
CA GLY A 38 -8.23 -7.68 19.60
C GLY A 38 -6.70 -7.77 19.67
N MET A 39 -6.01 -8.02 18.55
CA MET A 39 -4.54 -8.12 18.49
C MET A 39 -3.86 -6.74 18.61
N VAL A 40 -4.56 -5.68 18.19
CA VAL A 40 -4.12 -4.28 18.28
C VAL A 40 -5.24 -3.40 18.81
N HIS A 41 -4.90 -2.32 19.48
CA HIS A 41 -5.88 -1.44 20.10
C HIS A 41 -6.74 -0.68 19.07
N PRO A 42 -8.04 -0.43 19.31
CA PRO A 42 -8.94 0.34 18.43
C PRO A 42 -8.38 1.65 17.88
N LEU A 43 -7.52 2.33 18.65
CA LEU A 43 -6.87 3.58 18.22
C LEU A 43 -6.01 3.41 16.95
N THR A 44 -5.48 2.22 16.66
CA THR A 44 -4.69 1.99 15.44
C THR A 44 -5.52 2.09 14.16
N LEU A 45 -6.86 2.07 14.24
CA LEU A 45 -7.74 2.31 13.10
C LEU A 45 -7.63 3.75 12.57
N VAL A 46 -7.06 4.69 13.32
CA VAL A 46 -6.75 6.04 12.81
C VAL A 46 -5.76 5.99 11.65
N THR A 47 -4.96 4.92 11.51
CA THR A 47 -4.10 4.68 10.33
C THR A 47 -4.89 4.58 9.02
N LEU A 48 -6.20 4.30 9.07
CA LEU A 48 -7.10 4.35 7.91
C LEU A 48 -7.20 5.74 7.26
N LEU A 49 -6.74 6.81 7.92
CA LEU A 49 -6.59 8.13 7.31
C LEU A 49 -5.65 8.15 6.10
N THR A 50 -4.80 7.14 5.94
CA THR A 50 -3.92 6.99 4.77
C THR A 50 -4.62 6.40 3.54
N VAL A 51 -5.85 5.85 3.68
CA VAL A 51 -6.61 5.23 2.59
C VAL A 51 -6.80 6.14 1.36
N PRO A 52 -7.12 7.45 1.49
CA PRO A 52 -7.24 8.33 0.33
C PRO A 52 -5.95 8.42 -0.51
N ILE A 53 -4.79 8.32 0.13
CA ILE A 53 -3.48 8.32 -0.53
C ILE A 53 -3.29 7.00 -1.27
N ALA A 54 -3.63 5.87 -0.65
CA ALA A 54 -3.62 4.57 -1.32
C ALA A 54 -4.52 4.55 -2.56
N LEU A 55 -5.73 5.10 -2.46
CA LEU A 55 -6.65 5.21 -3.59
C LEU A 55 -6.10 6.10 -4.71
N LYS A 56 -5.40 7.20 -4.37
CA LYS A 56 -4.71 8.04 -5.35
C LYS A 56 -3.64 7.25 -6.09
N ASN A 57 -2.81 6.50 -5.38
CA ASN A 57 -1.75 5.71 -6.01
C ASN A 57 -2.32 4.58 -6.87
N ILE A 58 -3.37 3.90 -6.40
CA ILE A 58 -4.10 2.88 -7.18
C ILE A 58 -4.61 3.48 -8.49
N ARG A 59 -5.21 4.68 -8.46
CA ARG A 59 -5.69 5.33 -9.69
C ARG A 59 -4.56 5.57 -10.69
N VAL A 60 -3.39 5.99 -10.22
CA VAL A 60 -2.20 6.15 -11.08
C VAL A 60 -1.76 4.81 -11.66
N MET A 61 -1.67 3.76 -10.84
CA MET A 61 -1.33 2.41 -11.32
C MET A 61 -2.35 1.86 -12.33
N MET A 62 -3.63 2.16 -12.16
CA MET A 62 -4.68 1.75 -13.10
C MET A 62 -4.54 2.41 -14.47
N GLN A 63 -3.88 3.57 -14.55
CA GLN A 63 -3.53 4.25 -15.80
C GLN A 63 -2.23 3.73 -16.44
N ALA A 64 -1.52 2.79 -15.80
CA ALA A 64 -0.29 2.22 -16.35
C ALA A 64 -0.52 1.58 -17.72
N ASP A 65 0.36 1.91 -18.67
CA ASP A 65 0.36 1.40 -20.04
C ASP A 65 1.79 1.07 -20.48
N ILE A 66 1.97 0.05 -21.34
CA ILE A 66 3.27 -0.36 -21.90
C ILE A 66 3.80 0.79 -22.77
N GLU A 67 2.92 1.47 -23.49
CA GLU A 67 3.29 2.52 -24.44
C GLU A 67 3.66 3.84 -23.75
N LYS A 68 3.25 4.02 -22.48
CA LYS A 68 3.44 5.27 -21.73
C LYS A 68 3.92 4.99 -20.30
N PRO A 69 5.16 4.51 -20.12
CA PRO A 69 5.73 4.23 -18.80
C PRO A 69 5.87 5.49 -17.92
N GLU A 70 5.89 6.68 -18.52
CA GLU A 70 5.99 7.96 -17.82
C GLU A 70 4.85 8.21 -16.84
N VAL A 71 3.67 7.61 -17.07
CA VAL A 71 2.48 7.75 -16.22
C VAL A 71 2.72 7.23 -14.80
N ILE A 72 3.60 6.24 -14.64
CA ILE A 72 3.90 5.60 -13.35
C ILE A 72 5.31 5.92 -12.83
N LYS A 73 6.03 6.85 -13.44
CA LYS A 73 7.43 7.14 -13.08
C LYS A 73 7.62 7.48 -11.59
N ASP A 74 6.64 8.15 -11.00
CA ASP A 74 6.66 8.60 -9.60
C ASP A 74 5.94 7.62 -8.66
N LEU A 75 5.36 6.53 -9.18
CA LEU A 75 4.52 5.62 -8.43
C LEU A 75 5.30 4.92 -7.30
N ASP A 76 6.58 4.63 -7.52
CA ASP A 76 7.45 4.03 -6.49
C ASP A 76 7.64 4.99 -5.31
N ALA A 77 7.94 6.27 -5.59
CA ALA A 77 8.07 7.29 -4.56
C ALA A 77 6.75 7.53 -3.81
N MET A 78 5.63 7.59 -4.54
CA MET A 78 4.29 7.72 -3.95
C MET A 78 3.94 6.51 -3.06
N SER A 79 4.35 5.31 -3.46
CA SER A 79 4.11 4.08 -2.69
C SER A 79 4.99 4.03 -1.43
N ALA A 80 6.25 4.43 -1.53
CA ALA A 80 7.14 4.55 -0.38
C ALA A 80 6.64 5.59 0.63
N GLN A 81 6.15 6.73 0.16
CA GLN A 81 5.53 7.75 1.01
C GLN A 81 4.30 7.20 1.74
N LEU A 82 3.43 6.46 1.04
CA LEU A 82 2.27 5.81 1.64
C LEU A 82 2.68 4.83 2.75
N VAL A 83 3.65 3.95 2.48
CA VAL A 83 4.15 2.97 3.46
C VAL A 83 4.73 3.67 4.67
N MET A 84 5.53 4.72 4.48
CA MET A 84 6.10 5.51 5.56
C MET A 84 5.01 6.13 6.44
N MET A 85 4.01 6.79 5.83
CA MET A 85 2.90 7.39 6.57
C MET A 85 2.08 6.34 7.34
N PHE A 86 1.78 5.22 6.70
CA PHE A 86 1.06 4.10 7.32
C PHE A 86 1.82 3.56 8.52
N ALA A 87 3.11 3.24 8.34
CA ALA A 87 3.96 2.64 9.36
C ALA A 87 4.19 3.59 10.54
N LEU A 88 4.40 4.88 10.28
CA LEU A 88 4.56 5.89 11.33
C LEU A 88 3.27 6.05 12.15
N LEU A 89 2.11 6.25 11.49
CA LEU A 89 0.83 6.37 12.19
C LEU A 89 0.53 5.11 13.02
N PHE A 90 0.64 3.93 12.40
CA PHE A 90 0.40 2.67 13.09
C PHE A 90 1.30 2.49 14.31
N SER A 91 2.61 2.71 14.15
CA SER A 91 3.58 2.53 15.24
C SER A 91 3.35 3.50 16.38
N VAL A 92 3.14 4.80 16.07
CA VAL A 92 2.88 5.83 17.09
C VAL A 92 1.58 5.55 17.84
N LEU A 93 0.49 5.22 17.14
CA LEU A 93 -0.79 4.89 17.76
C LEU A 93 -0.71 3.64 18.63
N ASN A 94 0.05 2.64 18.19
CA ASN A 94 0.27 1.42 18.95
C ASN A 94 1.12 1.67 20.21
N LEU A 95 2.13 2.54 20.15
CA LEU A 95 2.92 2.94 21.31
C LEU A 95 2.11 3.77 22.32
N ILE A 96 1.35 4.77 21.84
CA ILE A 96 0.48 5.60 22.67
C ILE A 96 -0.57 4.73 23.36
N SER A 97 -1.17 3.79 22.62
CA SER A 97 -2.13 2.86 23.19
C SER A 97 -1.56 2.00 24.30
N LYS A 98 -0.28 1.61 24.24
CA LYS A 98 0.34 0.82 25.31
C LYS A 98 0.58 1.66 26.58
N ALA A 99 0.67 2.98 26.43
CA ALA A 99 0.86 3.91 27.54
C ALA A 99 -0.45 4.37 28.19
N LEU A 100 -1.61 4.00 27.62
CA LEU A 100 -2.96 4.30 28.11
C LEU A 100 -3.56 3.08 28.84
#